data_AF-A0A7Z1R664-F1
#
_entry.id   AF-A0A7Z1R664-F1
#
_cell.length_a   1.000
_cell.length_b   1.000
_cell.length_c   1.000
_cell.angle_alpha   90.00
_cell.angle_beta   90.00
_cell.angle_gamma   90.00
#
_symmetry.space_group_name_H-M   'P 1'
#
loop_
_entity.id
_entity.type
_entity.pdbx_description
1 polymer ?
#
loop_
_entity_poly.entity_id
_entity_poly.type
_entity_poly.pdbx_seq_one_letter_code
_entity_poly.pdbx_strand_id
1 'polypeptide(L)'
;RWTVPFQLSFPLANIALLPEGGDYVGRVSLFIAARDTEGKQSDLVRQEHEVRVAAADYEQAQRQRFTIKASLLMETGSFKVSFALLDQTTRQAGFITAPVVVSK
;
A
#
# COMPACT_ATOMS: atom_id res chain seq x y z
N ARG A 1 -9.44 20.30 7.57
CA ARG A 1 -9.03 18.91 7.24
C ARG A 1 -8.23 18.98 5.96
N TRP A 2 -7.10 18.29 5.91
CA TRP A 2 -6.16 18.30 4.81
C TRP A 2 -6.04 16.91 4.20
N THR A 3 -5.96 16.84 2.88
CA THR A 3 -5.73 15.57 2.17
C THR A 3 -4.23 15.34 2.08
N VAL A 4 -3.72 14.34 2.79
CA VAL A 4 -2.29 14.00 2.78
C VAL A 4 -2.07 12.84 1.79
N PRO A 5 -1.32 13.06 0.69
CA PRO A 5 -1.03 12.01 -0.28
C PRO A 5 0.13 11.13 0.21
N PHE A 6 0.02 9.83 -0.01
CA PHE A 6 1.04 8.84 0.26
C PHE A 6 1.34 8.03 -1.00
N GLN A 7 2.61 7.66 -1.16
CA GLN A 7 3.05 6.74 -2.20
C GLN A 7 3.75 5.56 -1.55
N LEU A 8 3.16 4.38 -1.66
CA LEU A 8 3.76 3.13 -1.21
C LEU A 8 4.38 2.43 -2.41
N SER A 9 5.68 2.22 -2.39
CA SER A 9 6.41 1.51 -3.44
C SER A 9 7.05 0.23 -2.90
N PHE A 10 6.91 -0.88 -3.61
CA PHE A 10 7.47 -2.18 -3.23
C PHE A 10 7.99 -2.95 -4.46
N PRO A 11 9.00 -3.82 -4.32
CA PRO A 11 9.46 -4.67 -5.41
C PRO A 11 8.35 -5.61 -5.86
N LEU A 12 8.12 -5.70 -7.18
CA LEU A 12 7.10 -6.62 -7.70
C LEU A 12 7.46 -8.08 -7.43
N ALA A 13 8.75 -8.42 -7.40
CA ALA A 13 9.24 -9.75 -7.04
C ALA A 13 8.80 -10.27 -5.66
N ASN A 14 8.32 -9.38 -4.78
CA ASN A 14 7.82 -9.78 -3.46
C ASN A 14 6.33 -10.13 -3.45
N ILE A 15 5.64 -10.00 -4.60
CA ILE A 15 4.23 -10.33 -4.74
C ILE A 15 4.09 -11.60 -5.57
N ALA A 16 3.27 -12.54 -5.10
CA ALA A 16 2.92 -13.70 -5.90
C ALA A 16 1.98 -13.30 -7.04
N LEU A 17 2.49 -13.47 -8.26
CA LEU A 17 1.72 -13.33 -9.48
C LEU A 17 1.36 -14.73 -10.00
N LEU A 18 0.07 -14.98 -10.20
CA LEU A 18 -0.44 -16.24 -10.73
C LEU A 18 -0.86 -16.06 -12.19
N PRO A 19 -0.66 -17.07 -13.06
CA PRO A 19 -1.11 -16.99 -14.42
C PRO A 19 -2.65 -16.97 -14.47
N GLU A 20 -3.20 -15.95 -15.12
CA GLU A 20 -4.63 -15.79 -15.41
C GLU A 20 -4.79 -15.45 -16.90
N GLY A 21 -5.00 -16.49 -17.73
CA GLY A 21 -5.07 -16.32 -19.18
C GLY A 21 -3.70 -15.97 -19.79
N GLY A 22 -3.62 -14.82 -20.48
CA GLY A 22 -2.38 -14.31 -21.08
C GLY A 22 -1.54 -13.43 -20.15
N ASP A 23 -2.01 -13.21 -18.91
CA ASP A 23 -1.40 -12.31 -17.94
C ASP A 23 -0.95 -13.08 -16.69
N TYR A 24 -0.06 -12.44 -15.93
CA TYR A 24 0.25 -12.76 -14.55
C TYR A 24 -0.41 -11.73 -13.64
N VAL A 25 -1.23 -12.20 -12.69
CA VAL A 25 -2.06 -11.36 -11.83
C VAL A 25 -1.70 -11.62 -10.37
N GLY A 26 -1.41 -10.55 -9.64
CA GLY A 26 -1.25 -10.53 -8.18
C GLY A 26 -2.30 -9.65 -7.53
N ARG A 27 -2.68 -9.97 -6.30
CA ARG A 27 -3.67 -9.20 -5.53
C ARG A 27 -3.07 -8.80 -4.20
N VAL A 28 -3.10 -7.50 -3.91
CA VAL A 28 -2.59 -6.95 -2.66
C VAL A 28 -3.66 -6.12 -1.95
N SER A 29 -3.68 -6.19 -0.62
CA SER A 29 -4.51 -5.31 0.22
C SER A 29 -3.60 -4.34 0.96
N LEU A 30 -3.84 -3.04 0.78
CA LEU A 30 -3.24 -1.98 1.56
C LEU A 30 -4.16 -1.62 2.72
N PHE A 31 -3.61 -1.57 3.92
CA PHE A 31 -4.27 -1.09 5.13
C PHE A 31 -3.54 0.15 5.64
N ILE A 32 -4.31 1.17 6.01
CA ILE A 32 -3.79 2.46 6.49
C ILE A 32 -4.53 2.81 7.78
N ALA A 33 -3.77 3.10 8.83
CA ALA A 33 -4.31 3.63 10.09
C ALA A 33 -3.42 4.75 10.59
N ALA A 34 -4.03 5.84 11.07
CA ALA A 34 -3.33 6.92 11.74
C ALA A 34 -3.63 6.88 13.24
N ARG A 35 -2.63 7.16 14.07
CA ARG A 35 -2.77 7.34 15.52
C ARG A 35 -2.12 8.66 15.94
N ASP A 36 -2.82 9.45 16.73
CA ASP A 36 -2.28 10.70 17.28
C ASP A 36 -1.45 10.48 18.55
N THR A 37 -0.94 11.57 19.13
CA THR A 37 -0.13 11.54 20.36
C THR A 37 -0.93 11.19 21.62
N GLU A 38 -2.24 11.37 21.60
CA GLU A 38 -3.15 11.03 22.71
C GLU A 38 -3.64 9.57 22.62
N GLY A 39 -3.26 8.86 21.55
CA GLY A 39 -3.59 7.47 21.32
C GLY A 39 -4.90 7.25 20.57
N LYS A 40 -5.59 8.31 20.15
CA LYS A 40 -6.79 8.22 19.31
C LYS A 40 -6.39 7.68 17.94
N GLN A 41 -7.11 6.68 17.48
CA GLN A 41 -6.89 6.03 16.20
C GLN A 41 -7.95 6.46 15.18
N SER A 42 -7.56 6.60 13.91
CA SER A 42 -8.49 6.71 12.81
C SER A 42 -9.20 5.39 12.54
N ASP A 43 -10.27 5.46 11.75
CA ASP A 43 -10.79 4.28 11.09
C ASP A 43 -9.72 3.63 10.21
N LEU A 44 -9.79 2.31 10.09
CA LEU A 44 -8.90 1.55 9.22
C LEU A 44 -9.36 1.71 7.78
N VAL A 45 -8.52 2.30 6.94
CA VAL A 45 -8.74 2.35 5.49
C VAL A 45 -8.17 1.08 4.89
N ARG A 46 -8.98 0.37 4.11
CA ARG A 46 -8.56 -0.80 3.33
C ARG A 46 -8.75 -0.51 1.83
N GLN A 47 -7.70 -0.76 1.05
CA GLN A 47 -7.75 -0.66 -0.41
C GLN A 47 -7.25 -1.97 -1.01
N GLU A 48 -7.97 -2.49 -2.00
CA GLU A 48 -7.55 -3.68 -2.74
C GLU A 48 -7.01 -3.25 -4.10
N HIS A 49 -5.88 -3.82 -4.49
CA HIS A 49 -5.21 -3.53 -5.76
C HIS A 49 -4.87 -4.82 -6.49
N GLU A 50 -5.23 -4.87 -7.76
CA GLU A 50 -4.78 -5.89 -8.70
C GLU A 50 -3.53 -5.38 -9.43
N VAL A 51 -2.49 -6.20 -9.44
CA VAL A 51 -1.28 -5.98 -10.22
C VAL A 51 -1.30 -6.97 -11.38
N ARG A 52 -1.38 -6.44 -12.61
CA ARG A 52 -1.47 -7.24 -13.82
C ARG A 52 -0.26 -6.98 -14.71
N VAL A 53 0.35 -8.06 -15.19
CA VAL A 53 1.55 -8.03 -16.04
C VAL A 53 1.33 -8.97 -17.22
N ALA A 54 1.51 -8.49 -18.45
CA ALA A 54 1.46 -9.36 -19.62
C ALA A 54 2.57 -10.41 -19.56
N ALA A 55 2.29 -11.65 -19.98
CA ALA A 55 3.28 -12.73 -19.91
C ALA A 55 4.59 -12.41 -20.65
N ALA A 56 4.53 -11.63 -21.74
CA ALA A 56 5.71 -11.18 -22.49
C ALA A 56 6.66 -10.28 -21.67
N ASP A 57 6.12 -9.52 -20.73
CA ASP A 57 6.86 -8.53 -19.95
C ASP A 57 7.27 -9.03 -18.57
N TYR A 58 6.86 -10.24 -18.20
CA TYR A 58 6.99 -10.78 -16.84
C TYR A 58 8.41 -10.71 -16.29
N GLU A 59 9.41 -11.19 -17.05
CA GLU A 59 10.82 -11.19 -16.65
C GLU A 59 11.37 -9.78 -16.39
N GLN A 60 10.93 -8.80 -17.17
CA GLN A 60 11.32 -7.41 -16.97
C GLN A 60 10.59 -6.80 -15.77
N ALA A 61 9.29 -7.06 -15.66
CA ALA A 61 8.43 -6.54 -14.60
C ALA A 61 8.89 -7.01 -13.21
N GLN A 62 9.40 -8.24 -13.09
CA GLN A 62 9.99 -8.78 -11.85
C GLN A 62 11.08 -7.88 -11.25
N ARG A 63 11.81 -7.12 -12.08
CA ARG A 63 12.86 -6.19 -11.65
C ARG A 63 12.35 -4.80 -11.29
N GLN A 64 11.07 -4.53 -11.54
CA GLN A 64 10.46 -3.22 -11.33
C GLN A 64 9.79 -3.14 -9.95
N ARG A 65 9.47 -1.90 -9.57
CA ARG A 65 8.71 -1.61 -8.36
C ARG A 65 7.29 -1.23 -8.74
N PHE A 66 6.32 -1.76 -8.02
CA PHE A 66 4.93 -1.31 -8.11
C PHE A 66 4.70 -0.18 -7.12
N THR A 67 3.86 0.79 -7.49
CA THR A 67 3.56 1.96 -6.64
C THR A 67 2.06 2.15 -6.50
N ILE A 68 1.58 2.19 -5.25
CA ILE A 68 0.20 2.51 -4.90
C ILE A 68 0.16 3.95 -4.39
N LYS A 69 -0.77 4.74 -4.92
CA LYS A 69 -1.07 6.08 -4.42
C LYS A 69 -2.30 6.01 -3.52
N ALA A 70 -2.17 6.51 -2.29
CA ALA A 70 -3.26 6.63 -1.34
C ALA A 70 -3.37 8.08 -0.86
N SER A 71 -4.51 8.45 -0.31
CA SER A 71 -4.70 9.76 0.28
C SER A 71 -5.56 9.63 1.52
N LEU A 72 -5.13 10.27 2.60
CA LEU A 72 -5.84 10.25 3.88
C LEU A 72 -6.31 11.66 4.23
N LEU A 73 -7.58 11.79 4.61
CA LEU A 73 -8.10 13.04 5.15
C LEU A 73 -7.71 13.14 6.62
N MET A 74 -6.86 14.10 6.94
CA MET A 74 -6.29 14.28 8.28
C MET A 74 -6.64 15.64 8.87
N GLU A 75 -6.77 15.69 10.19
CA GLU A 75 -6.86 16.94 10.93
C GLU A 75 -5.46 17.51 11.17
N THR A 76 -5.37 18.79 11.53
CA THR A 76 -4.10 19.40 11.92
C THR A 76 -3.59 18.71 13.19
N GLY A 77 -2.32 18.35 13.25
CA GLY A 77 -1.73 17.65 14.39
C GLY A 77 -0.57 16.74 14.00
N SER A 78 -0.07 16.01 15.00
CA SER A 78 1.02 15.05 14.86
C SER A 78 0.50 13.63 14.95
N PHE A 79 0.83 12.81 13.96
CA PHE A 79 0.32 11.45 13.82
C PHE A 79 1.46 10.47 13.52
N LYS A 80 1.27 9.23 13.94
CA LYS A 80 1.99 8.07 13.39
C LYS A 80 1.04 7.36 12.45
N VAL A 81 1.38 7.31 11.17
CA VAL A 81 0.59 6.62 10.15
C VAL A 81 1.27 5.29 9.83
N SER A 82 0.55 4.21 10.05
CA SER A 82 0.99 2.85 9.78
C SER A 82 0.35 2.33 8.50
N PHE A 83 1.19 1.76 7.64
CA PHE A 83 0.82 1.12 6.39
C PHE A 83 1.14 -0.37 6.50
N ALA A 84 0.17 -1.21 6.16
CA ALA A 84 0.38 -2.64 6.00
C ALA A 84 0.01 -3.07 4.58
N LEU A 85 0.88 -3.81 3.93
CA LEU A 85 0.62 -4.40 2.62
C LEU A 85 0.55 -5.91 2.77
N LEU A 86 -0.58 -6.50 2.40
CA LEU A 86 -0.81 -7.94 2.44
C LEU A 86 -0.91 -8.48 1.01
N ASP A 87 -0.03 -9.41 0.65
CA ASP A 87 -0.24 -10.28 -0.51
C ASP A 87 -1.35 -11.27 -0.17
N GLN A 88 -2.45 -11.22 -0.93
CA GLN A 88 -3.63 -12.05 -0.66
C GLN A 88 -3.38 -13.54 -0.98
N THR A 89 -2.47 -13.82 -1.92
CA THR A 89 -2.16 -15.18 -2.38
C THR A 89 -1.27 -15.89 -1.37
N THR A 90 -0.15 -15.28 -0.99
CA THR A 90 0.84 -15.90 -0.08
C THR A 90 0.55 -15.64 1.39
N ARG A 91 -0.36 -14.71 1.70
CA ARG A 91 -0.63 -14.18 3.05
C ARG A 91 0.58 -13.51 3.71
N GLN A 92 1.64 -13.22 2.97
CA GLN A 92 2.78 -12.46 3.49
C GLN A 92 2.41 -10.98 3.61
N ALA A 93 2.89 -10.36 4.69
CA ALA A 93 2.61 -8.96 4.98
C ALA A 93 3.88 -8.17 5.26
N GLY A 94 3.94 -6.94 4.74
CA GLY A 94 4.96 -5.95 5.04
C GLY A 94 4.35 -4.74 5.75
N PHE A 95 5.11 -4.12 6.66
CA PHE A 95 4.64 -3.00 7.48
C PHE A 95 5.66 -1.88 7.49
N ILE A 96 5.17 -0.64 7.45
CA ILE A 96 5.98 0.56 7.69
C ILE A 96 5.15 1.59 8.45
N THR A 97 5.79 2.34 9.35
CA THR A 97 5.16 3.45 10.04
C THR A 97 5.93 4.72 9.78
N ALA A 98 5.23 5.79 9.43
CA ALA A 98 5.80 7.11 9.17
C ALA A 98 5.21 8.15 10.13
N PRO A 99 6.03 9.02 10.75
CA PRO A 99 5.53 10.20 11.43
C PRO A 99 5.03 11.21 10.38
N VAL A 100 3.87 11.81 10.64
CA VAL A 100 3.24 12.82 9.77
C VAL A 100 2.78 13.97 10.65
N VAL A 101 3.21 15.19 10.29
CA VAL A 101 2.73 16.42 10.93
C VAL A 101 1.93 17.20 9.89
N VAL A 102 0.70 17.54 10.23
CA VAL A 102 -0.19 18.37 9.42
C VAL A 102 -0.30 19.73 10.10
N SER A 103 0.29 20.76 9.51
CA SER A 103 0.22 22.15 9.97
C SER A 103 -0.62 23.00 9.02
N LYS A 104 -1.07 24.17 9.49
CA LYS A 104 -1.81 25.16 8.69
C LYS A 104 -0.86 26.00 7.83
#